data_AF-B0BNU0-F1
#
_entry.id   AF-B0BNU0-F1
#
_cell.length_a   1.000
_cell.length_b   1.000
_cell.length_c   1.000
_cell.angle_alpha   90.00
_cell.angle_beta   90.00
_cell.angle_gamma   90.00
#
_symmetry.space_group_name_H-M   'P 1'
#
loop_
_entity.id
_entity.type
_entity.pdbx_description
1 polymer ?
#
loop_
_entity_poly.entity_id
_entity_poly.type
_entity_poly.pdbx_seq_one_letter_code
_entity_poly.pdbx_strand_id
1 'polypeptide(L)'
;MQQAVGFCWQFPNATQIKRNIPKTVLYDQLGANQALKQLFVEQVEEIVWTNIFSPRTLNINATDDVPELNIITIRLRQGELATNVLEALDKAMPRQVIWQLQKPVGETDGIAQCYIACYKHKAENGKWQCSDYLKSPWGLQNSSEIRPLPIATNTKALYQAMLKALLPLEVSIKPQENMAEITARLAKLAELEKKITALRAKLAKEKQFNRKITLNQELNRLLAEREVHH
;
A
#
# COMPACT_ATOMS: atom_id res chain seq x y z
N MET A 1 -16.74 -16.37 6.53
CA MET A 1 -15.73 -15.39 6.08
C MET A 1 -14.36 -16.00 6.37
N GLN A 2 -13.64 -16.46 5.36
CA GLN A 2 -12.22 -16.82 5.55
C GLN A 2 -11.48 -15.51 5.86
N GLN A 3 -10.90 -15.40 7.07
CA GLN A 3 -9.96 -14.32 7.33
C GLN A 3 -8.79 -14.50 6.35
N ALA A 4 -8.52 -13.49 5.54
CA ALA A 4 -7.40 -13.53 4.61
C ALA A 4 -6.11 -13.69 5.42
N VAL A 5 -5.41 -14.82 5.23
CA VAL A 5 -4.17 -15.14 5.93
C VAL A 5 -3.05 -14.30 5.32
N GLY A 6 -2.23 -13.66 6.16
CA GLY A 6 -1.04 -12.94 5.71
C GLY A 6 -0.02 -13.87 5.06
N PHE A 7 0.89 -13.30 4.28
CA PHE A 7 1.96 -14.05 3.62
C PHE A 7 3.32 -13.37 3.81
N CYS A 8 4.38 -14.13 3.55
CA CYS A 8 5.77 -13.67 3.52
C CYS A 8 6.34 -13.98 2.15
N TRP A 9 6.96 -12.99 1.49
CA TRP A 9 7.76 -13.30 0.31
C TRP A 9 9.09 -13.92 0.71
N GLN A 10 9.47 -14.99 0.01
CA GLN A 10 10.80 -15.56 0.08
C GLN A 10 11.74 -14.78 -0.84
N PHE A 11 12.48 -13.84 -0.26
CA PHE A 11 13.47 -13.06 -0.99
C PHE A 11 14.79 -13.84 -1.16
N PRO A 12 15.39 -13.89 -2.36
CA PRO A 12 16.68 -14.54 -2.55
C PRO A 12 17.80 -13.83 -1.76
N ASN A 13 18.77 -14.59 -1.23
CA ASN A 13 19.88 -14.04 -0.44
C ASN A 13 20.68 -12.97 -1.21
N ALA A 14 20.84 -13.11 -2.53
CA ALA A 14 21.54 -12.14 -3.38
C ALA A 14 20.88 -10.74 -3.41
N THR A 15 19.62 -10.63 -2.99
CA THR A 15 18.90 -9.35 -2.92
C THR A 15 19.08 -8.64 -1.58
N GLN A 16 19.61 -9.33 -0.57
CA GLN A 16 19.63 -8.84 0.78
C GLN A 16 20.62 -7.67 0.92
N ILE A 17 20.13 -6.62 1.56
CA ILE A 17 20.92 -5.52 2.08
C ILE A 17 20.51 -5.29 3.54
N LYS A 18 21.36 -4.67 4.35
CA LYS A 18 21.08 -4.44 5.77
C LYS A 18 21.48 -3.02 6.14
N ARG A 19 20.86 -2.05 5.46
CA ARG A 19 21.16 -0.64 5.66
C ARG A 19 20.07 -0.01 6.54
N ASN A 20 20.46 0.40 7.74
CA ASN A 20 19.58 1.19 8.60
C ASN A 20 19.32 2.57 7.95
N ILE A 21 18.08 3.05 8.01
CA ILE A 21 17.67 4.39 7.59
C ILE A 21 17.36 5.19 8.86
N PRO A 22 18.29 6.05 9.32
CA PRO A 22 18.07 6.82 10.53
C PRO A 22 16.88 7.78 10.37
N LYS A 23 16.02 7.85 11.39
CA LYS A 23 14.86 8.77 11.40
C LYS A 23 15.28 10.23 11.27
N THR A 24 16.47 10.58 11.75
CA THR A 24 17.06 11.93 11.62
C THR A 24 17.22 12.35 10.16
N VAL A 25 17.73 11.44 9.32
CA VAL A 25 17.88 11.68 7.87
C VAL A 25 16.53 11.93 7.22
N LEU A 26 15.49 11.21 7.66
CA LEU A 26 14.14 11.40 7.18
C LEU A 26 13.56 12.73 7.63
N TYR A 27 13.78 13.18 8.86
CA TYR A 27 13.25 14.46 9.34
C TYR A 27 13.70 15.65 8.49
N ASP A 28 14.98 15.66 8.11
CA ASP A 28 15.58 16.72 7.31
C ASP A 28 15.08 16.68 5.87
N GLN A 29 15.02 15.48 5.27
CA GLN A 29 14.53 15.30 3.89
C GLN A 29 13.03 15.52 3.74
N LEU A 30 12.24 15.24 4.78
CA LEU A 30 10.78 15.33 4.75
C LEU A 30 10.24 16.72 5.07
N GLY A 31 11.08 17.64 5.58
CA GLY A 31 10.59 18.89 6.16
C GLY A 31 9.57 18.63 7.27
N ALA A 32 9.81 17.60 8.08
CA ALA A 32 8.81 17.05 8.99
C ALA A 32 8.40 18.08 10.05
N ASN A 33 7.09 18.39 10.11
CA ASN A 33 6.53 19.21 11.18
C ASN A 33 6.54 18.44 12.51
N GLN A 34 6.26 19.14 13.61
CA GLN A 34 6.28 18.56 14.96
C GLN A 34 5.33 17.36 15.10
N ALA A 35 4.15 17.41 14.50
CA ALA A 35 3.17 16.32 14.55
C ALA A 35 3.68 15.05 13.85
N LEU A 36 4.29 15.19 12.66
CA LEU A 36 4.87 14.06 11.93
C LEU A 36 6.05 13.46 12.70
N LYS A 37 6.93 14.29 13.26
CA LYS A 37 8.04 13.83 14.11
C LYS A 37 7.54 13.02 15.30
N GLN A 38 6.47 13.48 15.96
CA GLN A 38 5.86 12.78 17.07
C GLN A 38 5.35 11.40 16.67
N LEU A 39 4.65 11.28 15.53
CA LEU A 39 4.19 9.99 15.00
C LEU A 39 5.35 9.03 14.73
N PHE A 40 6.47 9.51 14.18
CA PHE A 40 7.67 8.68 14.00
C PHE A 40 8.23 8.17 15.33
N VAL A 41 8.21 8.99 16.38
CA VAL A 41 8.72 8.60 17.71
C VAL A 41 7.81 7.54 18.34
N GLU A 42 6.50 7.74 18.26
CA GLU A 42 5.47 6.90 18.87
C GLU A 42 5.29 5.56 18.15
N GLN A 43 5.33 5.56 16.81
CA GLN A 43 4.90 4.41 16.01
C GLN A 43 6.07 3.61 15.46
N VAL A 44 7.16 4.28 15.06
CA VAL A 44 8.28 3.63 14.38
C VAL A 44 9.36 3.31 15.40
N GLU A 45 9.83 2.08 15.43
CA GLU A 45 11.01 1.66 16.18
C GLU A 45 12.25 1.84 15.31
N GLU A 46 12.29 1.18 14.16
CA GLU A 46 13.43 1.14 13.23
C GLU A 46 12.94 1.08 11.78
N ILE A 47 13.75 1.60 10.85
CA ILE A 47 13.53 1.48 9.41
C ILE A 47 14.79 0.89 8.79
N VAL A 48 14.67 -0.28 8.16
CA VAL A 48 15.79 -1.01 7.58
C VAL A 48 15.50 -1.28 6.12
N TRP A 49 16.40 -0.85 5.23
CA TRP A 49 16.38 -1.27 3.84
C TRP A 49 16.93 -2.69 3.78
N THR A 50 16.03 -3.65 3.53
CA THR A 50 16.32 -5.09 3.66
C THR A 50 16.64 -5.76 2.35
N ASN A 51 16.02 -5.33 1.24
CA ASN A 51 16.28 -5.93 -0.07
C ASN A 51 16.24 -4.90 -1.19
N ILE A 52 17.01 -5.18 -2.24
CA ILE A 52 17.00 -4.45 -3.51
C ILE A 52 16.88 -5.43 -4.67
N PHE A 53 15.94 -5.18 -5.57
CA PHE A 53 15.68 -5.96 -6.77
C PHE A 53 16.10 -5.16 -7.99
N SER A 54 17.15 -5.62 -8.64
CA SER A 54 17.84 -4.94 -9.73
C SER A 54 18.42 -5.98 -10.68
N PRO A 55 18.92 -5.57 -11.87
CA PRO A 55 19.66 -6.49 -12.73
C PRO A 55 20.80 -7.20 -12.03
N ARG A 56 21.48 -6.52 -11.10
CA ARG A 56 22.60 -7.09 -10.36
C ARG A 56 22.20 -8.13 -9.33
N THR A 57 21.01 -8.01 -8.73
CA THR A 57 20.60 -8.86 -7.59
C THR A 57 19.63 -9.98 -7.96
N LEU A 58 18.89 -9.85 -9.06
CA LEU A 58 17.93 -10.84 -9.54
C LEU A 58 18.19 -11.35 -10.96
N ASN A 59 19.20 -10.80 -11.67
CA ASN A 59 19.47 -11.13 -13.08
C ASN A 59 18.24 -10.92 -13.99
N ILE A 60 17.51 -9.81 -13.77
CA ILE A 60 16.37 -9.38 -14.58
C ILE A 60 16.66 -8.04 -15.25
N ASN A 61 16.05 -7.76 -16.40
CA ASN A 61 16.28 -6.49 -17.07
C ASN A 61 15.67 -5.32 -16.28
N ALA A 62 16.35 -4.18 -16.29
CA ALA A 62 15.80 -2.92 -15.80
C ALA A 62 14.89 -2.28 -16.85
N THR A 63 14.05 -1.36 -16.41
CA THR A 63 13.31 -0.44 -17.28
C THR A 63 13.58 0.99 -16.86
N ASP A 64 13.41 1.96 -17.75
CA ASP A 64 13.65 3.37 -17.43
C ASP A 64 12.72 3.89 -16.31
N ASP A 65 11.47 3.41 -16.29
CA ASP A 65 10.46 3.81 -15.29
C ASP A 65 10.71 3.21 -13.90
N VAL A 66 11.27 1.99 -13.89
CA VAL A 66 11.52 1.19 -12.68
C VAL A 66 12.92 0.59 -12.82
N PRO A 67 13.99 1.33 -12.54
CA PRO A 67 15.35 0.81 -12.66
C PRO A 67 15.67 -0.25 -11.59
N GLU A 68 15.02 -0.15 -10.44
CA GLU A 68 15.14 -1.04 -9.29
C GLU A 68 13.85 -1.00 -8.45
N LEU A 69 13.64 -2.03 -7.64
CA LEU A 69 12.55 -2.12 -6.66
C LEU A 69 13.12 -2.41 -5.27
N ASN A 70 12.61 -1.71 -4.27
CA ASN A 70 13.15 -1.73 -2.92
C ASN A 70 12.17 -2.32 -1.91
N ILE A 71 12.66 -3.20 -1.04
CA ILE A 71 11.93 -3.66 0.13
C ILE A 71 12.52 -2.99 1.35
N ILE A 72 11.71 -2.20 2.03
CA ILE A 72 12.11 -1.50 3.25
C ILE A 72 11.20 -1.95 4.37
N THR A 73 11.82 -2.52 5.41
CA THR A 73 11.13 -2.96 6.62
C THR A 73 11.00 -1.80 7.59
N ILE A 74 9.77 -1.56 8.06
CA ILE A 74 9.48 -0.65 9.15
C ILE A 74 9.06 -1.51 10.34
N ARG A 75 9.89 -1.53 11.39
CA ARG A 75 9.50 -2.14 12.67
C ARG A 75 8.69 -1.11 13.44
N LEU A 76 7.47 -1.48 13.78
CA LEU A 76 6.54 -0.68 14.56
C LEU A 76 6.69 -1.04 16.03
N ARG A 77 6.57 -0.04 16.89
CA ARG A 77 6.49 -0.26 18.33
C ARG A 77 5.22 -1.02 18.69
N GLN A 78 4.11 -0.66 18.07
CA GLN A 78 2.79 -1.27 18.27
C GLN A 78 1.80 -0.82 17.19
N GLY A 79 0.63 -1.47 17.13
CA GLY A 79 -0.53 -0.98 16.41
C GLY A 79 -0.38 -0.96 14.89
N GLU A 80 -0.76 0.16 14.27
CA GLU A 80 -0.64 0.42 12.83
C GLU A 80 0.19 1.68 12.59
N LEU A 81 0.78 1.77 11.40
CA LEU A 81 1.47 2.96 10.95
C LEU A 81 0.46 3.97 10.39
N ALA A 82 0.53 5.22 10.83
CA ALA A 82 -0.30 6.28 10.29
C ALA A 82 0.02 6.53 8.81
N THR A 83 -1.03 6.70 7.99
CA THR A 83 -0.89 6.88 6.53
C THR A 83 -0.02 8.07 6.16
N ASN A 84 -0.11 9.18 6.90
CA ASN A 84 0.74 10.36 6.67
C ASN A 84 2.24 10.11 6.89
N VAL A 85 2.61 9.16 7.77
CA VAL A 85 4.01 8.73 7.93
C VAL A 85 4.47 8.00 6.67
N LEU A 86 3.64 7.11 6.16
CA LEU A 86 3.93 6.35 4.94
C LEU A 86 4.00 7.25 3.70
N GLU A 87 3.07 8.18 3.54
CA GLU A 87 3.06 9.19 2.47
C GLU A 87 4.32 10.05 2.49
N ALA A 88 4.74 10.47 3.69
CA ALA A 88 5.98 11.20 3.87
C ALA A 88 7.17 10.36 3.39
N LEU A 89 7.31 9.13 3.89
CA LEU A 89 8.38 8.21 3.49
C LEU A 89 8.41 7.97 1.97
N ASP A 90 7.26 7.75 1.35
CA ASP A 90 7.16 7.63 -0.10
C ASP A 90 7.62 8.91 -0.80
N LYS A 91 7.18 10.09 -0.34
CA LYS A 91 7.60 11.36 -0.94
C LYS A 91 9.12 11.58 -0.88
N ALA A 92 9.79 11.17 0.21
CA ALA A 92 11.25 11.25 0.32
C ALA A 92 11.99 10.27 -0.59
N MET A 93 11.34 9.21 -1.05
CA MET A 93 11.97 8.15 -1.83
C MET A 93 11.63 8.28 -3.32
N PRO A 94 12.49 8.84 -4.19
CA PRO A 94 12.22 8.95 -5.62
C PRO A 94 12.45 7.61 -6.36
N ARG A 95 11.95 6.51 -5.80
CA ARG A 95 12.09 5.12 -6.28
C ARG A 95 10.85 4.32 -5.90
N GLN A 96 10.63 3.18 -6.56
CA GLN A 96 9.60 2.22 -6.19
C GLN A 96 9.99 1.47 -4.91
N VAL A 97 9.06 1.41 -3.96
CA VAL A 97 9.23 0.77 -2.65
C VAL A 97 8.01 -0.10 -2.34
N ILE A 98 8.25 -1.28 -1.78
CA ILE A 98 7.25 -2.04 -1.04
C ILE A 98 7.67 -2.02 0.42
N TRP A 99 6.80 -1.50 1.26
CA TRP A 99 7.05 -1.41 2.69
C TRP A 99 6.62 -2.72 3.36
N GLN A 100 7.52 -3.31 4.13
CA GLN A 100 7.20 -4.43 5.01
C GLN A 100 7.00 -3.88 6.41
N LEU A 101 5.78 -3.90 6.92
CA LEU A 101 5.52 -3.51 8.30
C LEU A 101 5.66 -4.74 9.19
N GLN A 102 6.36 -4.58 10.30
CA GLN A 102 6.52 -5.62 11.34
C GLN A 102 6.09 -5.03 12.68
N LYS A 103 5.40 -5.82 13.52
CA LYS A 103 5.07 -5.41 14.89
C LYS A 103 5.11 -6.60 15.85
N PRO A 104 5.43 -6.37 17.13
CA PRO A 104 5.33 -7.40 18.15
C PRO A 104 3.86 -7.80 18.38
N VAL A 105 3.63 -9.05 18.78
CA VAL A 105 2.30 -9.61 19.05
C VAL A 105 2.16 -9.96 20.52
N GLY A 106 1.48 -9.08 21.27
CA GLY A 106 1.20 -9.27 22.69
C GLY A 106 2.48 -9.43 23.52
N GLU A 107 2.42 -10.24 24.57
CA GLU A 107 3.55 -10.54 25.47
C GLU A 107 4.44 -11.69 24.97
N THR A 108 4.17 -12.24 23.80
CA THR A 108 4.96 -13.33 23.20
C THR A 108 5.99 -12.78 22.22
N ASP A 109 7.11 -13.48 22.02
CA ASP A 109 8.17 -13.13 21.04
C ASP A 109 7.73 -13.24 19.55
N GLY A 110 6.43 -13.25 19.29
CA GLY A 110 5.85 -13.33 17.95
C GLY A 110 5.93 -11.99 17.22
N ILE A 111 6.29 -12.04 15.93
CA ILE A 111 6.25 -10.89 15.02
C ILE A 111 5.13 -11.08 14.01
N ALA A 112 4.19 -10.14 13.99
CA ALA A 112 3.23 -10.01 12.91
C ALA A 112 3.82 -9.13 11.81
N GLN A 113 3.50 -9.44 10.56
CA GLN A 113 3.91 -8.65 9.42
C GLN A 113 2.80 -8.46 8.38
N CYS A 114 2.91 -7.38 7.61
CA CYS A 114 2.17 -7.19 6.37
C CYS A 114 3.03 -6.42 5.37
N TYR A 115 2.61 -6.43 4.10
CA TYR A 115 3.19 -5.58 3.06
C TYR A 115 2.22 -4.49 2.68
N ILE A 116 2.74 -3.28 2.48
CA ILE A 116 1.96 -2.12 2.04
C ILE A 116 2.75 -1.33 0.99
N ALA A 117 2.08 -0.92 -0.07
CA ALA A 117 2.70 -0.14 -1.14
C ALA A 117 1.65 0.65 -1.92
N CYS A 118 2.04 1.77 -2.50
CA CYS A 118 1.25 2.46 -3.51
C CYS A 118 1.81 2.13 -4.91
N TYR A 119 0.98 2.27 -5.94
CA TYR A 119 1.46 2.31 -7.31
C TYR A 119 2.09 3.68 -7.60
N LYS A 120 3.41 3.68 -7.78
CA LYS A 120 4.24 4.86 -7.92
C LYS A 120 4.92 4.91 -9.27
N HIS A 121 4.68 5.99 -9.99
CA HIS A 121 5.20 6.21 -11.33
C HIS A 121 5.51 7.69 -11.56
N LYS A 122 6.32 7.97 -12.58
CA LYS A 122 6.48 9.34 -13.07
C LYS A 122 5.36 9.61 -14.07
N ALA A 123 4.63 10.71 -13.85
CA ALA A 123 3.69 11.22 -14.83
C ALA A 123 4.44 11.87 -15.99
N GLU A 124 3.72 12.20 -17.07
CA GLU A 124 4.27 12.86 -18.27
C GLU A 124 4.99 14.17 -17.96
N ASN A 125 4.55 14.89 -16.91
CA ASN A 125 5.18 16.12 -16.43
C ASN A 125 6.44 15.89 -15.58
N GLY A 126 6.93 14.65 -15.48
CA GLY A 126 8.10 14.25 -14.71
C GLY A 126 7.90 14.18 -13.19
N LYS A 127 6.72 14.54 -12.67
CA LYS A 127 6.43 14.47 -11.23
C LYS A 127 6.06 13.06 -10.82
N TRP A 128 6.46 12.68 -9.61
CA TRP A 128 6.04 11.43 -9.00
C TRP A 128 4.56 11.49 -8.62
N GLN A 129 3.82 10.45 -8.98
CA GLN A 129 2.45 10.22 -8.56
C GLN A 129 2.37 8.88 -7.84
N CYS A 130 1.53 8.85 -6.79
CA CYS A 130 1.25 7.66 -5.99
C CYS A 130 -0.27 7.42 -5.99
N SER A 131 -0.69 6.17 -6.17
CA SER A 131 -2.07 5.76 -5.91
C SER A 131 -2.38 5.69 -4.41
N ASP A 132 -3.63 5.35 -4.08
CA ASP A 132 -3.96 4.80 -2.76
C ASP A 132 -3.12 3.55 -2.44
N TYR A 133 -2.93 3.29 -1.15
CA TYR A 133 -2.12 2.17 -0.67
C TYR A 133 -2.87 0.84 -0.77
N LEU A 134 -2.17 -0.15 -1.34
CA LEU A 134 -2.55 -1.56 -1.33
C LEU A 134 -1.85 -2.24 -0.15
N LYS A 135 -2.57 -3.07 0.60
CA LYS A 135 -2.09 -3.66 1.85
C LYS A 135 -2.47 -5.13 1.91
N SER A 136 -1.49 -6.01 2.17
CA SER A 136 -1.76 -7.41 2.48
C SER A 136 -2.38 -7.54 3.88
N PRO A 137 -3.11 -8.63 4.16
CA PRO A 137 -3.49 -8.96 5.53
C PRO A 137 -2.25 -9.09 6.43
N TRP A 138 -2.43 -8.82 7.72
CA TRP A 138 -1.43 -9.14 8.74
C TRP A 138 -1.35 -10.67 8.91
N GLY A 139 -0.13 -11.19 9.04
CA GLY A 139 0.11 -12.60 9.36
C GLY A 139 1.29 -12.75 10.32
N LEU A 140 1.29 -13.80 11.14
CA LEU A 140 2.42 -14.12 12.00
C LEU A 140 3.57 -14.69 11.17
N GLN A 141 4.79 -14.19 11.33
CA GLN A 141 5.93 -14.60 10.48
C GLN A 141 6.18 -16.09 10.47
N ASN A 142 5.97 -16.77 11.60
CA ASN A 142 6.19 -18.20 11.78
C ASN A 142 5.03 -19.09 11.29
N SER A 143 3.87 -18.52 10.96
CA SER A 143 2.69 -19.28 10.52
C SER A 143 2.07 -18.76 9.22
N SER A 144 2.64 -17.71 8.62
CA SER A 144 2.17 -17.14 7.37
C SER A 144 2.57 -18.00 6.19
N GLU A 145 1.79 -17.94 5.12
CA GLU A 145 2.12 -18.58 3.86
C GLU A 145 3.44 -18.01 3.32
N ILE A 146 4.38 -18.88 2.95
CA ILE A 146 5.62 -18.47 2.29
C ILE A 146 5.39 -18.51 0.78
N ARG A 147 5.53 -17.35 0.12
CA ARG A 147 5.35 -17.20 -1.32
C ARG A 147 6.67 -16.93 -2.02
N PRO A 148 6.96 -17.57 -3.17
CA PRO A 148 8.08 -17.17 -4.00
C PRO A 148 7.86 -15.76 -4.56
N LEU A 149 8.93 -15.11 -5.00
CA LEU A 149 8.79 -13.88 -5.80
C LEU A 149 8.02 -14.18 -7.10
N PRO A 150 7.16 -13.25 -7.56
CA PRO A 150 6.50 -13.40 -8.85
C PRO A 150 7.52 -13.52 -9.98
N ILE A 151 7.25 -14.42 -10.93
CA ILE A 151 8.06 -14.55 -12.13
C ILE A 151 7.85 -13.30 -12.99
N ALA A 152 8.95 -12.66 -13.37
CA ALA A 152 8.92 -11.43 -14.16
C ALA A 152 10.13 -11.33 -15.09
N THR A 153 9.91 -10.75 -16.26
CA THR A 153 10.95 -10.57 -17.30
C THR A 153 11.81 -9.31 -17.07
N ASN A 154 11.29 -8.34 -16.31
CA ASN A 154 11.97 -7.11 -15.96
C ASN A 154 11.46 -6.56 -14.61
N THR A 155 12.14 -5.54 -14.09
CA THR A 155 11.84 -4.88 -12.81
C THR A 155 10.45 -4.23 -12.76
N LYS A 156 9.94 -3.66 -13.87
CA LYS A 156 8.58 -3.09 -13.93
C LYS A 156 7.51 -4.17 -13.82
N ALA A 157 7.68 -5.29 -14.54
CA ALA A 157 6.78 -6.44 -14.47
C ALA A 157 6.79 -7.05 -13.05
N LEU A 158 7.97 -7.15 -12.42
CA LEU A 158 8.09 -7.62 -11.03
C LEU A 158 7.33 -6.71 -10.07
N TYR A 159 7.55 -5.39 -10.17
CA TYR A 159 6.87 -4.40 -9.35
C TYR A 159 5.35 -4.49 -9.47
N GLN A 160 4.84 -4.51 -10.71
CA GLN A 160 3.41 -4.63 -10.96
C GLN A 160 2.83 -5.96 -10.45
N ALA A 161 3.55 -7.08 -10.63
CA ALA A 161 3.10 -8.38 -10.14
C ALA A 161 3.05 -8.42 -8.61
N MET A 162 4.03 -7.82 -7.92
CA MET A 162 4.01 -7.71 -6.46
C MET A 162 2.89 -6.81 -5.96
N LEU A 163 2.60 -5.69 -6.64
CA LEU A 163 1.44 -4.84 -6.31
C LEU A 163 0.12 -5.59 -6.51
N LYS A 164 -0.01 -6.38 -7.59
CA LYS A 164 -1.21 -7.21 -7.83
C LYS A 164 -1.45 -8.21 -6.71
N ALA A 165 -0.40 -8.75 -6.11
CA ALA A 165 -0.51 -9.65 -4.95
C ALA A 165 -0.97 -8.94 -3.66
N LEU A 166 -0.98 -7.60 -3.62
CA LEU A 166 -1.52 -6.80 -2.51
C LEU A 166 -2.97 -6.35 -2.74
N LEU A 167 -3.56 -6.66 -3.91
CA LEU A 167 -4.94 -6.31 -4.20
C LEU A 167 -5.89 -7.10 -3.28
N PRO A 168 -7.00 -6.49 -2.84
CA PRO A 168 -8.07 -7.21 -2.17
C PRO A 168 -8.57 -8.38 -3.03
N LEU A 169 -8.95 -9.49 -2.40
CA LEU A 169 -9.34 -10.73 -3.09
C LEU A 169 -10.61 -10.55 -3.94
N GLU A 170 -11.43 -9.57 -3.59
CA GLU A 170 -12.68 -9.23 -4.27
C GLU A 170 -12.44 -8.47 -5.59
N VAL A 171 -11.22 -7.97 -5.81
CA VAL A 171 -10.89 -7.18 -7.00
C VAL A 171 -10.59 -8.12 -8.16
N SER A 172 -11.50 -8.15 -9.14
CA SER A 172 -11.24 -8.79 -10.42
C SER A 172 -10.21 -8.01 -11.22
N ILE A 173 -9.15 -8.68 -11.68
CA ILE A 173 -8.14 -8.13 -12.58
C ILE A 173 -8.53 -8.50 -14.00
N LYS A 174 -8.87 -7.51 -14.83
CA LYS A 174 -9.16 -7.76 -16.24
C LYS A 174 -7.85 -8.08 -16.98
N PRO A 175 -7.81 -9.03 -17.94
CA PRO A 175 -6.56 -9.50 -18.55
C PRO A 175 -5.68 -8.42 -19.18
N GLN A 176 -6.27 -7.34 -19.67
CA GLN A 176 -5.58 -6.23 -20.33
C GLN A 176 -5.36 -5.02 -19.41
N GLU A 177 -5.81 -5.09 -18.16
CA GLU A 177 -5.76 -3.95 -17.24
C GLU A 177 -4.32 -3.75 -16.72
N ASN A 178 -3.79 -2.55 -16.97
CA ASN A 178 -2.50 -2.15 -16.43
C ASN A 178 -2.65 -1.62 -14.99
N MET A 179 -1.54 -1.47 -14.25
CA MET A 179 -1.63 -1.02 -12.85
C MET A 179 -2.18 0.40 -12.69
N ALA A 180 -1.99 1.29 -13.67
CA ALA A 180 -2.56 2.64 -13.60
C ALA A 180 -4.10 2.59 -13.67
N GLU A 181 -4.65 1.78 -14.58
CA GLU A 181 -6.09 1.55 -14.72
C GLU A 181 -6.68 0.88 -13.48
N ILE A 182 -6.04 -0.18 -12.97
CA ILE A 182 -6.48 -0.88 -11.75
C ILE A 182 -6.55 0.11 -10.58
N THR A 183 -5.48 0.86 -10.35
CA THR A 183 -5.42 1.78 -9.20
C THR A 183 -6.36 2.98 -9.35
N ALA A 184 -6.56 3.51 -10.56
CA ALA A 184 -7.55 4.54 -10.82
C ALA A 184 -8.98 4.05 -10.56
N ARG A 185 -9.31 2.83 -10.98
CA ARG A 185 -10.60 2.18 -10.71
C ARG A 185 -10.82 1.97 -9.21
N LEU A 186 -9.81 1.53 -8.47
CA LEU A 186 -9.89 1.38 -7.02
C LEU A 186 -10.09 2.72 -6.30
N ALA A 187 -9.36 3.76 -6.71
CA ALA A 187 -9.54 5.10 -6.15
C ALA A 187 -10.98 5.62 -6.38
N LYS A 188 -11.53 5.39 -7.58
CA LYS A 188 -12.92 5.75 -7.90
C LYS A 188 -13.93 4.98 -7.04
N LEU A 189 -13.73 3.67 -6.86
CA LEU A 189 -14.56 2.86 -5.96
C LEU A 189 -14.50 3.38 -4.51
N ALA A 190 -13.31 3.72 -4.01
CA ALA A 190 -13.14 4.27 -2.67
C ALA A 190 -13.83 5.64 -2.51
N GLU A 191 -13.78 6.50 -3.53
CA GLU A 191 -14.49 7.78 -3.54
C GLU A 191 -16.02 7.58 -3.50
N LEU A 192 -16.54 6.65 -4.30
CA LEU A 192 -17.97 6.31 -4.32
C LEU A 192 -18.42 5.75 -2.97
N GLU A 193 -17.65 4.85 -2.36
CA GLU A 193 -17.96 4.31 -1.03
C GLU A 193 -18.02 5.40 0.05
N LYS A 194 -17.09 6.36 0.03
CA LYS A 194 -17.12 7.51 0.94
C LYS A 194 -18.40 8.34 0.74
N LYS A 195 -18.77 8.62 -0.51
CA LYS A 195 -19.99 9.37 -0.85
C LYS A 195 -21.26 8.62 -0.41
N ILE A 196 -21.34 7.32 -0.70
CA ILE A 196 -22.45 6.45 -0.30
C ILE A 196 -22.59 6.43 1.23
N THR A 197 -21.48 6.24 1.96
CA THR A 197 -21.48 6.21 3.43
C THR A 197 -21.96 7.54 4.02
N ALA A 198 -21.46 8.66 3.47
CA ALA A 198 -21.89 10.00 3.89
C ALA A 198 -23.38 10.25 3.61
N LEU A 199 -23.89 9.82 2.46
CA LEU A 199 -25.31 9.95 2.12
C LEU A 199 -26.20 9.07 3.00
N ARG A 200 -25.80 7.82 3.28
CA ARG A 200 -26.51 6.93 4.21
C ARG A 200 -26.61 7.56 5.61
N ALA A 201 -25.53 8.15 6.10
CA ALA A 201 -25.52 8.86 7.37
C ALA A 201 -26.44 10.10 7.37
N LYS A 202 -26.49 10.85 6.26
CA LYS A 202 -27.41 11.99 6.09
C LYS A 202 -28.88 11.53 6.05
N LEU A 203 -29.18 10.48 5.29
CA LEU A 203 -30.52 9.89 5.18
C LEU A 203 -31.06 9.43 6.53
N ALA A 204 -30.21 8.80 7.37
CA ALA A 204 -30.58 8.36 8.70
C ALA A 204 -30.99 9.52 9.64
N LYS A 205 -30.39 10.70 9.44
CA LYS A 205 -30.65 11.90 10.25
C LYS A 205 -31.77 12.79 9.71
N GLU A 206 -32.12 12.66 8.43
CA GLU A 206 -33.14 13.49 7.79
C GLU A 206 -34.54 13.09 8.28
N LYS A 207 -35.41 14.09 8.48
CA LYS A 207 -36.80 13.90 8.92
C LYS A 207 -37.81 14.33 7.85
N GLN A 208 -37.42 15.26 6.96
CA GLN A 208 -38.30 15.76 5.89
C GLN A 208 -38.41 14.73 4.76
N PHE A 209 -39.64 14.31 4.47
CA PHE A 209 -39.94 13.29 3.45
C PHE A 209 -39.40 13.65 2.05
N ASN A 210 -39.65 14.88 1.58
CA ASN A 210 -39.19 15.32 0.26
C ASN A 210 -37.66 15.27 0.14
N ARG A 211 -36.93 15.64 1.19
CA ARG A 211 -35.46 15.56 1.22
C ARG A 211 -34.97 14.12 1.25
N LYS A 212 -35.65 13.22 1.96
CA LYS A 212 -35.35 11.79 1.91
C LYS A 212 -35.47 11.21 0.51
N ILE A 213 -36.50 11.61 -0.25
CA ILE A 213 -36.66 11.15 -1.64
C ILE A 213 -35.46 11.58 -2.48
N THR A 214 -35.08 12.86 -2.47
CA THR A 214 -33.94 13.36 -3.24
C THR A 214 -32.63 12.66 -2.83
N LEU A 215 -32.40 12.47 -1.54
CA LEU A 215 -31.21 11.78 -1.04
C LEU A 215 -31.20 10.28 -1.43
N ASN A 216 -32.36 9.61 -1.46
CA ASN A 216 -32.47 8.22 -1.90
C ASN A 216 -32.23 8.07 -3.41
N GLN A 217 -32.70 9.02 -4.22
CA GLN A 217 -32.43 9.05 -5.67
C GLN A 217 -30.93 9.15 -5.94
N GLU A 218 -30.23 10.06 -5.25
CA GLU A 218 -28.78 10.19 -5.37
C GLU A 218 -28.04 8.95 -4.86
N LEU A 219 -28.49 8.35 -3.74
CA LEU A 219 -27.91 7.11 -3.22
C LEU A 219 -28.02 5.98 -4.26
N ASN A 220 -29.18 5.79 -4.87
CA ASN A 220 -29.39 4.75 -5.90
C ASN A 220 -28.52 5.00 -7.13
N ARG A 221 -28.37 6.26 -7.55
CA ARG A 221 -27.47 6.63 -8.64
C ARG A 221 -26.02 6.24 -8.33
N LEU A 222 -25.52 6.57 -7.15
CA LEU A 222 -24.14 6.23 -6.75
C LEU A 222 -23.94 4.71 -6.60
N LEU A 223 -24.96 3.98 -6.13
CA LEU A 223 -24.91 2.51 -6.06
C LEU A 223 -24.79 1.90 -7.47
N ALA A 224 -25.57 2.38 -8.43
CA ALA A 224 -25.47 1.94 -9.82
C ALA A 224 -24.11 2.29 -10.44
N GLU A 225 -23.56 3.48 -10.18
CA GLU A 225 -22.22 3.86 -10.65
C GLU A 225 -21.15 2.94 -10.07
N ARG A 226 -21.25 2.56 -8.79
CA ARG A 226 -20.32 1.64 -8.15
C ARG A 226 -20.35 0.24 -8.78
N GLU A 227 -21.53 -0.27 -9.11
CA GLU A 227 -21.68 -1.60 -9.74
C GLU A 227 -20.97 -1.70 -11.10
N VAL A 228 -20.88 -0.60 -11.85
CA VAL A 228 -20.15 -0.56 -13.13
C VAL A 228 -18.63 -0.70 -12.95
N HIS A 229 -18.10 -0.26 -11.82
CA HIS A 229 -16.66 -0.25 -11.53
C HIS A 229 -16.17 -1.49 -10.76
N HIS A 230 -17.08 -2.30 -10.22
CA HIS A 230 -16.80 -3.55 -9.51
C HIS A 230 -16.49 -4.70 -10.49
#